data_AF-A0A2H0DN06-F1
#
_entry.id   AF-A0A2H0DN06-F1
#
_cell.length_a   1.000
_cell.length_b   1.000
_cell.length_c   1.000
_cell.angle_alpha   90.00
_cell.angle_beta   90.00
_cell.angle_gamma   90.00
#
_symmetry.space_group_name_H-M   'P 1'
#
loop_
_entity.id
_entity.type
_entity.pdbx_description
1 polymer ?
#
loop_
_entity_poly.entity_id
_entity_poly.type
_entity_poly.pdbx_seq_one_letter_code
_entity_poly.pdbx_strand_id
1 'polypeptide(L)'
;MAHCPKCRVIELEEFDSEKGIKLDQCPECGGRWFDMGELEKSSAHPEKVAQAKIDGPLRPRETDRNCPRCDRAMLNAGFISEFLRADLCQDGHGLWLDKHELHLVDKLLAE
;
A
#
# COMPACT_ATOMS: atom_id res chain seq x y z
N MET A 1 5.86 0.81 -17.44
CA MET A 1 4.46 0.49 -17.14
C MET A 1 4.44 -0.36 -15.88
N ALA A 2 3.64 0.04 -14.91
CA ALA A 2 3.53 -0.61 -13.61
C ALA A 2 2.41 -1.65 -13.66
N HIS A 3 2.68 -2.88 -13.24
CA HIS A 3 1.68 -3.94 -13.22
C HIS A 3 1.17 -4.20 -11.81
N CYS A 4 -0.09 -4.60 -11.70
CA CYS A 4 -0.73 -4.95 -10.44
C CYS A 4 0.00 -6.13 -9.78
N PRO A 5 0.52 -5.99 -8.55
CA PRO A 5 1.22 -7.07 -7.85
C PRO A 5 0.36 -8.32 -7.62
N LYS A 6 -0.97 -8.13 -7.55
CA LYS A 6 -1.95 -9.20 -7.34
C LYS A 6 -2.42 -9.87 -8.63
N CYS A 7 -2.72 -9.09 -9.66
CA CYS A 7 -3.24 -9.63 -10.94
C CYS A 7 -2.11 -9.95 -11.95
N ARG A 8 -0.91 -9.43 -11.70
CA ARG A 8 0.35 -9.58 -12.44
C ARG A 8 0.38 -8.99 -13.85
N VAL A 9 -0.61 -9.29 -14.68
CA VAL A 9 -0.63 -8.85 -16.10
C VAL A 9 -1.42 -7.58 -16.34
N ILE A 10 -2.16 -7.12 -15.32
CA ILE A 10 -3.01 -5.94 -15.42
C ILE A 10 -2.17 -4.71 -15.12
N GLU A 11 -2.20 -3.73 -16.02
CA GLU A 11 -1.55 -2.44 -15.81
C GLU A 11 -2.28 -1.62 -14.75
N LEU A 12 -1.53 -0.87 -13.96
CA LEU A 12 -2.08 0.09 -13.02
C LEU A 12 -2.44 1.38 -13.78
N GLU A 13 -3.58 1.95 -13.41
CA GLU A 13 -4.10 3.19 -13.95
C GLU A 13 -4.01 4.30 -12.89
N GLU A 14 -3.83 5.55 -13.33
CA GLU A 14 -3.81 6.70 -12.43
C GLU A 14 -5.20 6.90 -11.80
N PHE A 15 -5.24 6.99 -10.49
CA PHE A 15 -6.42 7.25 -9.67
C PHE A 15 -6.20 8.52 -8.85
N ASP A 16 -7.03 9.53 -9.09
CA ASP A 16 -7.07 10.73 -8.27
C ASP A 16 -7.87 10.47 -6.98
N SER A 17 -7.17 10.50 -5.85
CA SER A 17 -7.82 10.49 -4.54
C SER A 17 -8.58 11.80 -4.28
N GLU A 18 -9.50 11.79 -3.31
CA GLU A 18 -10.27 12.98 -2.91
C GLU A 18 -9.40 14.18 -2.48
N LYS A 19 -8.14 13.91 -2.09
CA LYS A 19 -7.15 14.93 -1.71
C LYS A 19 -6.26 15.39 -2.86
N GLY A 20 -6.54 14.98 -4.10
CA GLY A 20 -5.75 15.31 -5.29
C GLY A 20 -4.39 14.62 -5.35
N ILE A 21 -4.20 13.54 -4.58
CA ILE A 21 -3.02 12.68 -4.69
C ILE A 21 -3.29 11.66 -5.80
N LYS A 22 -2.41 11.63 -6.80
CA LYS A 22 -2.38 10.64 -7.87
C LYS A 22 -1.81 9.34 -7.31
N LEU A 23 -2.59 8.28 -7.39
CA LEU A 23 -2.21 6.93 -6.97
C LEU A 23 -2.29 5.99 -8.16
N ASP A 24 -1.69 4.81 -8.04
CA ASP A 24 -1.78 3.76 -9.05
C ASP A 24 -2.82 2.72 -8.59
N GLN A 25 -3.93 2.59 -9.32
CA GLN A 25 -5.01 1.64 -9.00
C GLN A 25 -5.11 0.53 -10.05
N CYS A 26 -5.34 -0.70 -9.61
CA CYS A 26 -5.70 -1.78 -10.52
C CYS A 26 -7.20 -1.70 -10.86
N PRO A 27 -7.59 -1.62 -12.15
CA PRO A 27 -8.99 -1.57 -12.56
C PRO A 27 -9.75 -2.88 -12.26
N GLU A 28 -9.05 -4.02 -12.22
CA GLU A 28 -9.66 -5.35 -12.03
C GLU A 28 -9.93 -5.67 -10.55
N CYS A 29 -8.89 -5.60 -9.70
CA CYS A 29 -9.02 -6.01 -8.30
C CYS A 29 -9.32 -4.85 -7.34
N GLY A 30 -9.15 -3.60 -7.80
CA GLY A 30 -9.36 -2.39 -7.00
C GLY A 30 -8.33 -2.17 -5.89
N GLY A 31 -7.23 -2.92 -5.88
CA GLY A 31 -6.09 -2.62 -5.01
C GLY A 31 -5.31 -1.40 -5.53
N ARG A 32 -4.59 -0.74 -4.63
CA ARG A 32 -3.83 0.48 -4.92
C ARG A 32 -2.39 0.37 -4.46
N TRP A 33 -1.51 0.93 -5.27
CA TRP A 33 -0.13 1.20 -4.95
C TRP A 33 -0.01 2.63 -4.44
N PHE A 34 0.76 2.79 -3.36
CA PHE A 34 1.13 4.07 -2.79
C PHE A 34 2.64 4.18 -2.86
N ASP A 35 3.15 5.14 -3.62
CA ASP A 35 4.57 5.47 -3.57
C ASP A 35 4.94 6.04 -2.19
N MET A 36 6.24 6.11 -1.94
CA MET A 36 6.79 6.63 -0.70
C MET A 36 6.19 8.01 -0.33
N GLY A 37 5.45 8.03 0.77
CA GLY A 37 4.87 9.26 1.33
C GLY A 37 3.45 9.58 0.84
N GLU A 38 2.90 8.83 -0.12
CA GLU A 38 1.55 9.08 -0.64
C GLU A 38 0.46 8.63 0.32
N LEU A 39 0.71 7.55 1.09
CA LEU A 39 -0.23 7.10 2.11
C LEU A 39 -0.38 8.16 3.22
N GLU A 40 0.72 8.79 3.65
CA GLU A 40 0.65 9.91 4.60
C GLU A 40 -0.18 11.08 4.08
N LYS A 41 0.01 11.45 2.80
CA LYS A 41 -0.70 12.59 2.21
C LYS A 41 -2.18 12.32 1.98
N SER A 42 -2.53 11.08 1.65
CA SER A 42 -3.92 10.67 1.40
C SER A 42 -4.68 10.37 2.70
N SER A 43 -4.00 9.91 3.76
CA SER A 43 -4.57 9.61 5.07
C SER A 43 -5.12 10.84 5.80
N ALA A 44 -6.23 10.66 6.55
CA ALA A 44 -6.74 11.67 7.49
C ALA A 44 -5.86 11.84 8.75
N HIS A 45 -5.06 10.83 9.06
CA HIS A 45 -4.20 10.75 10.25
C HIS A 45 -2.74 10.46 9.84
N PRO A 46 -2.05 11.44 9.23
CA PRO A 46 -0.67 11.28 8.78
C PRO A 46 0.30 10.92 9.90
N GLU A 47 0.03 11.35 11.14
CA GLU A 47 0.84 11.06 12.33
C GLU A 47 0.89 9.56 12.66
N LYS A 48 -0.23 8.85 12.51
CA LYS A 48 -0.29 7.40 12.77
C LYS A 48 0.43 6.61 11.67
N VAL A 49 0.32 7.07 10.41
CA VAL A 49 1.07 6.48 9.29
C VAL A 49 2.58 6.67 9.48
N ALA A 50 3.01 7.86 9.92
CA ALA A 50 4.40 8.13 10.20
C ALA A 50 4.92 7.28 11.37
N GLN A 51 4.14 7.12 12.45
CA GLN A 51 4.50 6.27 13.57
C GLN A 51 4.63 4.79 13.17
N ALA A 52 3.69 4.28 12.37
CA ALA A 52 3.75 2.90 11.85
C ALA A 52 5.04 2.62 11.06
N LYS A 53 5.58 3.62 10.34
CA LYS A 53 6.87 3.48 9.65
C LYS A 53 8.06 3.39 10.62
N ILE A 54 7.98 4.07 11.77
CA ILE A 54 9.01 4.03 12.82
C ILE A 54 8.95 2.70 13.57
N ASP A 55 7.76 2.27 13.96
CA ASP A 55 7.54 1.01 14.68
C ASP A 55 7.92 -0.20 13.81
N GLY A 56 7.82 -0.03 12.50
CA GLY A 56 8.22 -1.00 11.51
C GLY A 56 7.16 -2.11 11.31
N PRO A 57 7.41 -3.00 10.33
CA PRO A 57 6.44 -4.01 9.94
C PRO A 57 6.18 -5.06 11.02
N LEU A 58 4.91 -5.29 11.35
CA LEU A 58 4.47 -6.30 12.31
C LEU A 58 4.33 -7.67 11.66
N ARG A 59 5.05 -8.67 12.18
CA ARG A 59 5.04 -10.07 11.70
C ARG A 59 5.16 -10.16 10.16
N PRO A 60 6.31 -9.73 9.59
CA PRO A 60 6.53 -9.76 8.14
C PRO A 60 6.51 -11.20 7.62
N ARG A 61 6.00 -11.37 6.41
CA ARG A 61 5.93 -12.64 5.68
C ARG A 61 6.36 -12.42 4.25
N GLU A 62 7.05 -13.41 3.70
CA GLU A 62 7.38 -13.42 2.27
C GLU A 62 6.11 -13.57 1.43
N THR A 63 6.14 -13.00 0.23
CA THR A 63 5.05 -13.10 -0.74
C THR A 63 5.58 -13.40 -2.13
N ASP A 64 4.68 -13.80 -3.01
CA ASP A 64 4.90 -13.91 -4.45
C ASP A 64 4.58 -12.60 -5.20
N ARG A 65 4.31 -11.50 -4.48
CA ARG A 65 3.92 -10.21 -5.06
C ARG A 65 5.17 -9.36 -5.26
N ASN A 66 5.36 -8.88 -6.50
CA ASN A 66 6.49 -8.02 -6.84
C ASN A 66 6.12 -6.53 -6.74
N CYS A 67 7.10 -5.72 -6.34
CA CYS A 67 7.00 -4.28 -6.33
C CYS A 67 6.83 -3.77 -7.78
N PRO A 68 5.83 -2.92 -8.07
CA PRO A 68 5.59 -2.39 -9.41
C PRO A 68 6.67 -1.41 -9.90
N ARG A 69 7.58 -0.98 -9.02
CA ARG A 69 8.68 -0.04 -9.34
C ARG A 69 10.03 -0.73 -9.56
N CYS A 70 10.35 -1.77 -8.79
CA CYS A 70 11.66 -2.45 -8.85
C CYS A 70 11.60 -3.95 -9.16
N ASP A 71 10.41 -4.53 -9.32
CA ASP A 71 10.15 -5.94 -9.62
C ASP A 71 10.71 -6.96 -8.62
N ARG A 72 11.09 -6.51 -7.42
CA ARG A 72 11.51 -7.38 -6.31
C ARG A 72 10.32 -7.81 -5.45
N ALA A 73 10.41 -9.01 -4.88
CA ALA A 73 9.41 -9.53 -3.96
C ALA A 73 9.20 -8.62 -2.73
N MET A 74 7.94 -8.36 -2.41
CA MET A 74 7.53 -7.52 -1.28
C MET A 74 7.32 -8.36 -0.01
N LEU A 75 7.39 -7.69 1.14
CA LEU A 75 7.03 -8.27 2.43
C LEU A 75 5.60 -7.93 2.79
N ASN A 76 4.76 -8.93 3.03
CA ASN A 76 3.45 -8.71 3.59
C ASN A 76 3.54 -8.61 5.11
N ALA A 77 3.22 -7.46 5.67
CA ALA A 77 3.32 -7.22 7.11
C ALA A 77 2.17 -6.35 7.61
N GLY A 78 1.86 -6.47 8.91
CA GLY A 78 1.00 -5.50 9.57
C GLY A 78 1.66 -4.12 9.55
N PHE A 79 0.90 -3.10 9.17
CA PHE A 79 1.41 -1.73 9.01
C PHE A 79 1.07 -0.87 10.24
N ILE A 80 -0.21 -0.52 10.43
CA ILE A 80 -0.69 0.22 11.62
C ILE A 80 -1.11 -0.75 12.74
N SER A 81 -1.61 -1.92 12.36
CA SER A 81 -2.00 -2.99 13.27
C SER A 81 -1.70 -4.35 12.64
N GLU A 82 -1.78 -5.42 13.43
CA GLU A 82 -1.62 -6.77 12.91
C GLU A 82 -2.69 -7.15 11.86
N PHE A 83 -3.83 -6.45 11.87
CA PHE A 83 -4.98 -6.70 11.00
C PHE A 83 -4.89 -5.97 9.66
N LEU A 84 -4.31 -4.77 9.64
CA LEU A 84 -4.06 -4.04 8.39
C LEU A 84 -2.71 -4.48 7.84
N ARG A 85 -2.74 -5.52 7.02
CA ARG A 85 -1.56 -5.99 6.31
C ARG A 85 -1.39 -5.21 5.02
N ALA A 86 -0.15 -4.97 4.64
CA ALA A 86 0.24 -4.30 3.40
C ALA A 86 1.46 -5.02 2.82
N ASP A 87 1.59 -5.03 1.49
CA ASP A 87 2.83 -5.51 0.85
C ASP A 87 3.81 -4.35 0.72
N LEU A 88 4.92 -4.42 1.43
CA LEU A 88 5.92 -3.37 1.55
C LEU A 88 7.11 -3.66 0.62
N CYS A 89 7.51 -2.67 -0.17
CA CYS A 89 8.75 -2.74 -0.91
C CYS A 89 9.95 -2.61 0.03
N GLN A 90 10.87 -3.57 -0.04
CA GLN A 90 12.07 -3.62 0.80
C GLN A 90 13.08 -2.50 0.48
N ASP A 91 12.95 -1.87 -0.68
CA ASP A 91 13.81 -0.77 -1.13
C ASP A 91 13.18 0.62 -0.90
N GLY A 92 12.01 0.67 -0.27
CA GLY A 92 11.35 1.93 0.08
C GLY A 92 10.61 2.62 -1.07
N HIS A 93 10.32 1.95 -2.18
CA HIS A 93 9.55 2.56 -3.28
C HIS A 93 8.10 2.86 -2.89
N GLY A 94 7.51 2.07 -1.99
CA GLY A 94 6.10 2.20 -1.64
C GLY A 94 5.50 0.94 -1.03
N LEU A 95 4.18 0.91 -0.99
CA LEU A 95 3.39 -0.21 -0.48
C LEU A 95 2.14 -0.46 -1.33
N TRP A 96 1.71 -1.71 -1.33
CA TRP A 96 0.45 -2.15 -1.92
C TRP A 96 -0.59 -2.42 -0.84
N LEU A 97 -1.82 -1.95 -1.08
CA LEU A 97 -3.00 -2.30 -0.30
C LEU A 97 -4.05 -2.91 -1.23
N ASP A 98 -4.52 -4.10 -0.87
CA ASP A 98 -5.66 -4.72 -1.51
C ASP A 98 -6.95 -3.93 -1.24
N LYS A 99 -7.95 -4.09 -2.11
CA LYS A 99 -9.25 -3.41 -1.97
C LYS A 99 -9.86 -3.52 -0.57
N HIS A 100 -9.77 -4.69 0.08
CA HIS A 100 -10.30 -4.86 1.44
C HIS A 100 -9.49 -4.11 2.49
N GLU A 101 -8.16 -4.05 2.33
CA GLU A 101 -7.26 -3.35 3.23
C GLU A 101 -7.46 -1.83 3.14
N LEU A 102 -7.72 -1.30 1.93
CA LEU A 102 -8.07 0.11 1.74
C LEU A 102 -9.28 0.55 2.58
N HIS A 103 -10.32 -0.29 2.70
CA HIS A 103 -11.49 0.03 3.53
C HIS A 103 -11.20 -0.04 5.04
N LEU A 104 -10.08 -0.66 5.44
CA LEU A 104 -9.66 -0.75 6.84
C LEU A 104 -8.75 0.41 7.24
N VAL A 105 -8.05 1.04 6.28
CA VAL A 105 -7.15 2.18 6.53
C VAL A 105 -7.87 3.28 7.32
N ASP A 106 -8.98 3.81 6.80
CA ASP A 106 -9.69 4.91 7.47
C ASP A 106 -10.25 4.52 8.84
N LYS A 107 -10.72 3.26 8.98
CA LYS A 107 -11.28 2.75 10.23
C LYS A 107 -10.23 2.65 11.32
N LEU A 108 -9.09 2.03 11.00
CA LEU A 108 -8.01 1.78 11.96
C LEU A 108 -7.17 3.02 12.24
N LEU A 109 -7.19 4.00 11.34
CA LEU A 109 -6.57 5.30 11.58
C LEU A 109 -7.44 6.23 12.42
N ALA A 110 -8.77 6.06 12.40
CA ALA A 110 -9.68 6.87 13.21
C ALA A 110 -9.74 6.46 14.69
N GLU A 111 -9.38 5.21 15.03
CA GLU A 111 -9.29 4.67 16.40
C GLU A 111 -7.99 5.10 17.09
#